data_AF-A0A0F4NQC3-F1
#
_entry.id   AF-A0A0F4NQC3-F1
#
_cell.length_a   1.000
_cell.length_b   1.000
_cell.length_c   1.000
_cell.angle_alpha   90.00
_cell.angle_beta   90.00
_cell.angle_gamma   90.00
#
_symmetry.space_group_name_H-M   'P 1'
#
loop_
_entity.id
_entity.type
_entity.pdbx_description
1 polymer ?
#
loop_
_entity_poly.entity_id
_entity_poly.type
_entity_poly.pdbx_seq_one_letter_code
_entity_poly.pdbx_strand_id
1 'polypeptide(L)'
;MKGLGIFLGLLTTLFSTVVLAGFDDTYEKYVNDQYVFSEKTGIKYSISLKEQRGAAVCTVALNDGYGAFSFLLLPGKETDFDVIYEDYEGDSDYEYELEIACDRYYDSDRLSEAKIEFWKEAQAEVRARLGENGGYHSARNLEEEWSENISFEENHKLSVNEQGAGYIVRMSNAAEKLYICGIDTDNTSDTLYLVLMPDNMQTFHIMADKKGNFGFSTTGCSVFSLDLGYTIKEVKQRLIDNSI
;
A
#
# COMPACT_ATOMS: atom_id res chain seq x y z
N MET A 1 61.14 14.97 6.36
CA MET A 1 60.49 13.81 7.01
C MET A 1 59.00 14.11 7.15
N LYS A 2 58.15 13.24 6.57
CA LYS A 2 56.76 12.84 6.92
C LYS A 2 55.96 13.80 7.81
N GLY A 3 54.70 14.16 7.57
CA GLY A 3 53.59 13.78 6.68
C GLY A 3 52.47 14.81 7.01
N LEU A 4 51.21 14.75 6.61
CA LEU A 4 50.37 13.84 5.87
C LEU A 4 49.17 14.74 5.51
N GLY A 5 48.74 14.74 4.25
CA GLY A 5 47.61 15.56 3.82
C GLY A 5 46.29 15.07 4.43
N ILE A 6 45.40 15.99 4.74
CA ILE A 6 43.97 15.70 4.87
C ILE A 6 43.31 16.38 3.67
N PHE A 7 43.06 15.58 2.64
CA PHE A 7 42.12 15.88 1.58
C PHE A 7 40.74 15.88 2.24
N LEU A 8 40.16 17.08 2.44
CA LEU A 8 38.75 17.19 2.77
C LEU A 8 37.98 16.93 1.48
N GLY A 9 37.70 15.66 1.22
CA GLY A 9 36.77 15.23 0.19
C GLY A 9 35.39 15.76 0.55
N LEU A 10 34.95 16.78 -0.19
CA LEU A 10 33.60 17.27 -0.16
C LEU A 10 32.71 16.13 -0.69
N LEU A 11 32.16 15.30 0.20
CA LEU A 11 31.09 14.37 -0.15
C LEU A 11 29.87 15.25 -0.44
N THR A 12 29.62 15.52 -1.71
CA THR A 12 28.31 15.97 -2.19
C THR A 12 27.35 14.82 -1.95
N THR A 13 26.66 14.84 -0.82
CA THR A 13 25.42 14.09 -0.60
C THR A 13 24.42 14.58 -1.65
N LEU A 14 24.25 13.79 -2.70
CA LEU A 14 23.07 13.80 -3.55
C LEU A 14 21.90 13.37 -2.66
N PHE A 15 21.29 14.31 -1.96
CA PHE A 15 19.92 14.13 -1.52
C PHE A 15 19.07 14.19 -2.80
N SER A 16 18.71 13.03 -3.32
CA SER A 16 17.58 12.93 -4.25
C SER A 16 16.36 13.42 -3.50
N THR A 17 16.00 14.68 -3.69
CA THR A 17 14.67 15.15 -3.31
C THR A 17 13.67 14.37 -4.15
N VAL A 18 12.93 13.46 -3.52
CA VAL A 18 11.81 12.77 -4.14
C VAL A 18 10.86 13.85 -4.66
N VAL A 19 10.76 13.98 -5.98
CA VAL A 19 9.78 14.87 -6.60
C VAL A 19 8.48 14.09 -6.63
N LEU A 20 7.71 14.17 -5.55
CA LEU A 20 6.33 13.70 -5.52
C LEU A 20 5.55 14.50 -6.57
N ALA A 21 5.14 13.85 -7.66
CA ALA A 21 4.25 14.49 -8.62
C ALA A 21 2.92 14.80 -7.91
N GLY A 22 2.44 16.04 -8.05
CA GLY A 22 1.17 16.47 -7.45
C GLY A 22 0.04 15.51 -7.82
N PHE A 23 -0.59 14.92 -6.81
CA PHE A 23 -1.63 13.90 -6.92
C PHE A 23 -2.89 14.39 -7.66
N ASP A 24 -3.10 15.70 -7.84
CA ASP A 24 -4.42 16.21 -8.26
C ASP A 24 -4.65 16.19 -9.79
N ASP A 25 -3.61 16.42 -10.60
CA ASP A 25 -3.80 16.55 -12.05
C ASP A 25 -3.88 15.21 -12.80
N THR A 26 -3.40 14.12 -12.19
CA THR A 26 -3.29 12.82 -12.88
C THR A 26 -4.23 11.73 -12.35
N TYR A 27 -4.81 11.94 -11.18
CA TYR A 27 -5.65 10.94 -10.50
C TYR A 27 -7.03 11.54 -10.22
N GLU A 28 -8.06 10.70 -10.22
CA GLU A 28 -9.35 11.04 -9.61
C GLU A 28 -9.47 10.28 -8.31
N LYS A 29 -9.97 10.95 -7.27
CA LYS A 29 -10.21 10.39 -5.94
C LYS A 29 -11.61 10.74 -5.50
N TYR A 30 -12.41 9.72 -5.21
CA TYR A 30 -13.71 9.85 -4.59
C TYR A 30 -13.65 9.28 -3.17
N VAL A 31 -14.35 9.93 -2.25
CA VAL A 31 -14.36 9.60 -0.83
C VAL A 31 -15.81 9.43 -0.41
N ASN A 32 -16.14 8.26 0.12
CA ASN A 32 -17.51 7.93 0.50
C ASN A 32 -17.53 7.40 1.94
N ASP A 33 -18.41 7.97 2.77
CA ASP A 33 -18.66 7.43 4.10
C ASP A 33 -19.14 5.97 4.01
N GLN A 34 -18.57 5.13 4.86
CA GLN A 34 -18.96 3.73 5.01
C GLN A 34 -19.73 3.53 6.30
N TYR A 35 -20.63 2.56 6.23
CA TYR A 35 -21.55 2.25 7.32
C TYR A 35 -21.67 0.74 7.49
N VAL A 36 -21.58 0.28 8.73
CA VAL A 36 -21.97 -1.08 9.10
C VAL A 36 -23.26 -0.98 9.90
N PHE A 37 -24.30 -1.69 9.44
CA PHE A 37 -25.69 -1.50 9.84
C PHE A 37 -26.19 -0.08 9.54
N SER A 38 -26.06 0.83 10.52
CA SER A 38 -26.48 2.23 10.43
C SER A 38 -25.48 3.18 11.07
N GLU A 39 -24.33 2.68 11.52
CA GLU A 39 -23.30 3.48 12.17
C GLU A 39 -22.21 3.82 11.17
N LYS A 40 -21.74 5.07 11.19
CA LYS A 40 -20.64 5.49 10.33
C LYS A 40 -19.36 4.91 10.90
N THR A 41 -18.77 3.94 10.22
CA THR A 41 -17.64 3.14 10.72
C THR A 41 -16.35 3.42 9.98
N GLY A 42 -16.38 4.24 8.94
CA GLY A 42 -15.18 4.67 8.25
C GLY A 42 -15.44 5.30 6.90
N ILE A 43 -14.47 5.16 6.01
CA ILE A 43 -14.43 5.76 4.68
C ILE A 43 -13.99 4.72 3.66
N LYS A 44 -14.58 4.78 2.47
CA LYS A 44 -14.07 4.12 1.27
C LYS A 44 -13.42 5.15 0.37
N TYR A 45 -12.21 4.84 -0.07
CA TYR A 45 -11.49 5.59 -1.07
C TYR A 45 -11.58 4.87 -2.40
N SER A 46 -11.96 5.60 -3.45
CA SER A 46 -12.03 5.13 -4.82
C SER A 46 -11.10 5.98 -5.67
N ILE A 47 -10.06 5.36 -6.24
CA ILE A 47 -8.99 6.08 -6.95
C ILE A 47 -8.82 5.52 -8.35
N SER A 48 -8.70 6.40 -9.33
CA SER A 48 -8.47 6.01 -10.72
C SER A 48 -7.43 6.90 -11.41
N LEU A 49 -6.76 6.33 -12.42
CA LEU A 49 -5.88 7.07 -13.32
C LEU A 49 -6.70 7.81 -14.38
N LYS A 50 -6.50 9.13 -14.51
CA LYS A 50 -7.10 9.93 -15.58
C LYS A 50 -6.58 9.53 -16.97
N GLU A 51 -5.33 9.09 -17.03
CA GLU A 51 -4.65 8.75 -18.29
C GLU A 51 -4.74 7.25 -18.64
N GLN A 52 -4.78 6.97 -19.95
CA GLN A 52 -5.00 5.61 -20.48
C GLN A 52 -3.69 4.79 -20.70
N ARG A 53 -2.53 5.37 -20.39
CA ARG A 53 -1.21 4.77 -20.69
C ARG A 53 -0.42 4.53 -19.41
N GLY A 54 0.38 3.46 -19.39
CA GLY A 54 1.22 3.16 -18.23
C GLY A 54 0.45 2.52 -17.08
N ALA A 55 0.95 2.75 -15.87
CA ALA A 55 0.35 2.41 -14.58
C ALA A 55 0.89 3.39 -13.52
N ALA A 56 0.35 3.35 -12.32
CA ALA A 56 0.95 4.01 -11.17
C ALA A 56 1.05 3.07 -9.98
N VAL A 57 2.12 3.20 -9.20
CA VAL A 57 2.20 2.56 -7.88
C VAL A 57 1.95 3.65 -6.86
N CYS A 58 0.95 3.43 -6.04
CA CYS A 58 0.53 4.32 -4.98
C CYS A 58 0.83 3.69 -3.63
N THR A 59 1.18 4.51 -2.67
CA THR A 59 1.35 4.10 -1.28
C THR A 59 0.45 4.95 -0.40
N VAL A 60 -0.30 4.26 0.46
CA VAL A 60 -1.17 4.83 1.48
C VAL A 60 -0.51 4.61 2.83
N ALA A 61 -0.50 5.63 3.69
CA ALA A 61 -0.32 5.43 5.12
C ALA A 61 -1.47 6.07 5.89
N LEU A 62 -1.74 5.49 7.05
CA LEU A 62 -2.73 5.89 8.03
C LEU A 62 -1.99 6.42 9.26
N ASN A 63 -2.61 7.35 9.98
CA ASN A 63 -2.05 7.87 11.22
C ASN A 63 -2.28 6.96 12.45
N ASP A 64 -2.75 5.74 12.22
CA ASP A 64 -2.88 4.66 13.22
C ASP A 64 -1.53 4.06 13.66
N GLY A 65 -0.43 4.61 13.14
CA GLY A 65 0.94 4.22 13.45
C GLY A 65 1.50 3.04 12.65
N TYR A 66 0.66 2.21 12.04
CA TYR A 66 1.10 0.91 11.47
C TYR A 66 0.52 0.60 10.08
N GLY A 67 -0.66 1.10 9.76
CA GLY A 67 -1.38 0.93 8.50
C GLY A 67 -0.65 1.61 7.35
N ALA A 68 0.13 0.85 6.58
CA ALA A 68 0.52 1.31 5.25
C ALA A 68 0.61 0.17 4.25
N PHE A 69 0.19 0.47 3.05
CA PHE A 69 0.20 -0.46 1.94
C PHE A 69 0.43 0.28 0.61
N SER A 70 0.88 -0.45 -0.39
CA SER A 70 1.13 0.00 -1.73
C SER A 70 0.28 -0.81 -2.71
N PHE A 71 -0.27 -0.14 -3.71
CA PHE A 71 -1.15 -0.74 -4.69
C PHE A 71 -0.89 -0.21 -6.10
N LEU A 72 -1.28 -0.99 -7.09
CA LEU A 72 -1.12 -0.67 -8.50
C LEU A 72 -2.42 -0.12 -9.06
N LEU A 73 -2.38 1.12 -9.55
CA LEU A 73 -3.43 1.69 -10.38
C LEU A 73 -3.22 1.30 -11.84
N LEU A 74 -4.27 0.75 -12.44
CA LEU A 74 -4.33 0.38 -13.85
C LEU A 74 -5.24 1.35 -14.61
N PRO A 75 -4.87 1.75 -15.84
CA PRO A 75 -5.74 2.61 -16.65
C PRO A 75 -7.11 1.99 -16.91
N GLY A 76 -8.16 2.81 -16.83
CA GLY A 76 -9.54 2.38 -17.07
C GLY A 76 -10.14 1.49 -15.98
N LYS A 77 -9.44 1.33 -14.84
CA LYS A 77 -9.96 0.67 -13.63
C LYS A 77 -10.00 1.66 -12.48
N GLU A 78 -11.02 1.51 -11.65
CA GLU A 78 -11.04 2.10 -10.31
C GLU A 78 -10.37 1.13 -9.33
N THR A 79 -9.82 1.66 -8.26
CA THR A 79 -9.30 0.88 -7.15
C THR A 79 -9.92 1.40 -5.87
N ASP A 80 -10.61 0.49 -5.19
CA ASP A 80 -11.30 0.75 -3.94
C ASP A 80 -10.50 0.18 -2.77
N PHE A 81 -10.43 0.93 -1.67
CA PHE A 81 -10.00 0.38 -0.39
C PHE A 81 -10.73 1.05 0.77
N ASP A 82 -10.85 0.31 1.85
CA ASP A 82 -11.52 0.75 3.06
C ASP A 82 -10.52 1.32 4.06
N VAL A 83 -11.04 2.23 4.86
CA VAL A 83 -10.45 2.80 6.04
C VAL A 83 -11.52 2.71 7.12
N ILE A 84 -11.24 1.95 8.18
CA ILE A 84 -12.14 1.84 9.33
C ILE A 84 -11.69 2.85 10.38
N TYR A 85 -12.64 3.58 10.96
CA TYR A 85 -12.37 4.38 12.14
C TYR A 85 -12.25 3.45 13.34
N GLU A 86 -11.09 3.45 13.97
CA GLU A 86 -10.94 2.80 15.26
C GLU A 86 -11.62 3.66 16.32
N ASP A 87 -12.51 3.06 17.11
CA ASP A 87 -13.05 3.70 18.31
C ASP A 87 -11.95 3.65 19.37
N TYR A 88 -11.05 4.64 19.34
CA TYR A 88 -10.09 4.84 20.42
C TYR A 88 -10.88 5.34 21.63
N GLU A 89 -11.35 4.40 22.45
CA GLU A 89 -12.15 4.68 23.65
C GLU A 89 -11.59 5.87 24.43
N GLY A 90 -12.21 7.04 24.28
CA GLY A 90 -11.95 8.23 25.08
C GLY A 90 -11.01 9.29 24.51
N ASP A 91 -10.50 9.16 23.28
CA ASP A 91 -9.69 10.21 22.66
C ASP A 91 -10.52 11.05 21.67
N SER A 92 -11.17 12.10 22.18
CA SER A 92 -11.96 13.04 21.37
C SER A 92 -11.13 13.84 20.37
N ASP A 93 -9.80 13.75 20.46
CA ASP A 93 -8.85 14.53 19.68
C ASP A 93 -8.15 13.69 18.59
N TYR A 94 -8.48 12.39 18.48
CA TYR A 94 -7.96 11.54 17.39
C TYR A 94 -8.70 11.86 16.08
N GLU A 95 -8.13 12.74 15.27
CA GLU A 95 -8.56 12.96 13.89
C GLU A 95 -7.90 11.91 12.98
N TYR A 96 -8.69 11.13 12.27
CA TYR A 96 -8.16 10.17 11.30
C TYR A 96 -7.53 10.90 10.12
N GLU A 97 -6.25 10.64 9.86
CA GLU A 97 -5.50 11.20 8.74
C GLU A 97 -4.97 10.08 7.84
N LEU A 98 -5.02 10.34 6.53
CA LEU A 98 -4.49 9.45 5.50
C LEU A 98 -3.73 10.27 4.47
N GLU A 99 -2.60 9.73 4.05
CA GLU A 99 -1.77 10.29 3.00
C GLU A 99 -1.56 9.25 1.91
N ILE A 100 -1.62 9.72 0.66
CA ILE A 100 -1.39 8.90 -0.53
C ILE A 100 -0.33 9.59 -1.37
N ALA A 101 0.73 8.86 -1.67
CA ALA A 101 1.72 9.24 -2.67
C ALA A 101 1.68 8.26 -3.84
N CYS A 102 1.76 8.76 -5.08
CA CYS A 102 1.74 7.91 -6.26
C CYS A 102 2.84 8.29 -7.24
N ASP A 103 3.46 7.26 -7.81
CA ASP A 103 4.47 7.39 -8.85
C ASP A 103 4.02 6.72 -10.14
N ARG A 104 4.25 7.41 -11.25
CA ARG A 104 3.81 6.99 -12.59
C ARG A 104 4.90 6.23 -13.31
N TYR A 105 4.48 5.23 -14.05
CA TYR A 105 5.34 4.45 -14.92
C TYR A 105 4.72 4.28 -16.29
N TYR A 106 5.52 4.48 -17.33
CA TYR A 106 5.14 4.23 -18.71
C TYR A 106 5.25 2.74 -19.05
N ASP A 107 4.53 2.33 -20.09
CA ASP A 107 4.50 0.94 -20.57
C ASP A 107 5.89 0.35 -20.87
N SER A 108 6.83 1.19 -21.31
CA SER A 108 8.20 0.80 -21.62
C SER A 108 9.10 0.63 -20.39
N ASP A 109 8.69 1.15 -19.24
CA ASP A 109 9.55 1.12 -18.06
C ASP A 109 9.62 -0.31 -17.52
N ARG A 110 10.80 -0.72 -17.08
CA ARG A 110 11.03 -2.07 -16.53
C ARG A 110 10.94 -2.06 -15.02
N LEU A 111 10.46 -3.15 -14.44
CA LEU A 111 10.69 -3.48 -13.04
C LEU A 111 12.19 -3.69 -12.83
N SER A 112 12.70 -3.16 -11.74
CA SER A 112 14.09 -3.30 -11.32
C SER A 112 14.17 -3.20 -9.80
N GLU A 113 15.25 -3.70 -9.21
CA GLU A 113 15.53 -3.51 -7.78
C GLU A 113 15.48 -2.04 -7.37
N ALA A 114 16.05 -1.14 -8.19
CA ALA A 114 16.02 0.29 -7.91
C ALA A 114 14.59 0.86 -7.80
N LYS A 115 13.63 0.35 -8.60
CA LYS A 115 12.23 0.75 -8.46
C LYS A 115 11.57 0.20 -7.21
N ILE A 116 11.88 -1.06 -6.86
CA ILE A 116 11.39 -1.67 -5.63
C ILE A 116 11.90 -0.89 -4.42
N GLU A 117 13.18 -0.55 -4.37
CA GLU A 117 13.74 0.25 -3.29
C GLU A 117 13.14 1.66 -3.25
N PHE A 118 12.90 2.27 -4.40
CA PHE A 118 12.19 3.54 -4.47
C PHE A 118 10.75 3.45 -3.90
N TRP A 119 9.98 2.40 -4.21
CA TRP A 119 8.66 2.19 -3.58
C TRP A 119 8.79 1.92 -2.07
N LYS A 120 9.85 1.19 -1.70
CA LYS A 120 10.44 1.05 -0.37
C LYS A 120 10.40 2.36 0.42
N GLU A 121 11.19 3.29 -0.11
CA GLU A 121 11.43 4.63 0.43
C GLU A 121 10.16 5.46 0.43
N ALA A 122 9.37 5.44 -0.64
CA ALA A 122 8.10 6.16 -0.71
C ALA A 122 7.13 5.70 0.39
N GLN A 123 7.04 4.39 0.66
CA GLN A 123 6.23 3.88 1.77
C GLN A 123 6.74 4.38 3.13
N ALA A 124 8.05 4.35 3.35
CA ALA A 124 8.64 4.85 4.58
C ALA A 124 8.44 6.36 4.75
N GLU A 125 8.52 7.15 3.67
CA GLU A 125 8.32 8.60 3.69
C GLU A 125 6.87 8.98 3.99
N VAL A 126 5.89 8.30 3.39
CA VAL A 126 4.47 8.52 3.68
C VAL A 126 4.15 8.12 5.12
N ARG A 127 4.68 6.98 5.60
CA ARG A 127 4.55 6.58 7.03
C ARG A 127 5.17 7.60 7.97
N ALA A 128 6.35 8.13 7.66
CA ALA A 128 7.04 9.10 8.51
C ALA A 128 6.27 10.42 8.69
N ARG A 129 5.32 10.72 7.80
CA ARG A 129 4.47 11.92 7.88
C ARG A 129 3.23 11.73 8.75
N LEU A 130 2.72 10.50 8.89
CA LEU A 130 1.45 10.22 9.58
C LEU A 130 1.52 9.27 10.79
N GLY A 131 2.47 8.33 10.84
CA GLY A 131 2.52 7.28 11.89
C GLY A 131 3.57 7.48 13.00
N GLU A 132 3.64 6.54 13.94
CA GLU A 132 4.68 6.49 14.97
C GLU A 132 5.98 5.86 14.42
N ASN A 133 7.11 6.56 14.57
CA ASN A 133 8.45 6.13 14.13
C ASN A 133 8.56 5.78 12.62
N GLY A 134 8.82 6.80 11.79
CA GLY A 134 8.94 6.72 10.32
C GLY A 134 9.98 5.76 9.74
N GLY A 135 9.72 4.45 9.81
CA GLY A 135 10.59 3.39 9.32
C GLY A 135 9.91 2.42 8.35
N TYR A 136 10.75 1.67 7.64
CA TYR A 136 10.34 0.49 6.88
C TYR A 136 10.22 -0.71 7.82
N HIS A 137 9.07 -1.38 7.80
CA HIS A 137 8.91 -2.66 8.46
C HIS A 137 9.24 -3.78 7.47
N SER A 138 10.27 -4.54 7.81
CA SER A 138 10.57 -5.75 7.09
C SER A 138 9.46 -6.78 7.31
N ALA A 139 9.43 -7.83 6.50
CA ALA A 139 8.52 -8.97 6.67
C ALA A 139 8.65 -9.68 8.04
N ARG A 140 9.57 -9.25 8.92
CA ARG A 140 9.89 -9.88 10.21
C ARG A 140 9.68 -8.98 11.44
N ASN A 141 9.46 -7.67 11.29
CA ASN A 141 9.71 -6.69 12.37
C ASN A 141 8.52 -5.76 12.66
N LEU A 142 7.31 -6.28 12.91
CA LEU A 142 6.27 -5.46 13.55
C LEU A 142 6.00 -5.88 15.01
N GLU A 143 6.22 -7.15 15.40
CA GLU A 143 5.77 -7.66 16.72
C GLU A 143 6.73 -8.71 17.38
N GLU A 144 8.06 -8.61 17.15
CA GLU A 144 9.13 -9.53 17.65
C GLU A 144 9.02 -11.03 17.31
N GLU A 145 7.88 -11.52 16.86
CA GLU A 145 7.71 -12.85 16.29
C GLU A 145 7.21 -12.69 14.85
N TRP A 146 7.91 -13.28 13.87
CA TRP A 146 7.36 -14.14 12.82
C TRP A 146 8.30 -14.32 11.63
N SER A 147 8.21 -15.50 11.02
CA SER A 147 9.14 -16.05 10.03
C SER A 147 8.43 -16.46 8.72
N GLU A 148 8.88 -15.86 7.62
CA GLU A 148 8.86 -16.27 6.20
C GLU A 148 7.62 -16.93 5.54
N ASN A 149 7.48 -16.60 4.24
CA ASN A 149 6.37 -16.81 3.29
C ASN A 149 5.31 -15.72 3.36
N ILE A 150 4.68 -15.44 2.21
CA ILE A 150 3.52 -14.55 2.17
C ILE A 150 2.49 -15.10 3.13
N SER A 151 2.38 -14.45 4.28
CA SER A 151 1.48 -14.82 5.35
C SER A 151 0.35 -13.80 5.36
N PHE A 152 -0.87 -14.32 5.39
CA PHE A 152 -2.08 -13.53 5.64
C PHE A 152 -2.36 -13.65 7.12
N GLU A 153 -2.26 -12.55 7.84
CA GLU A 153 -2.75 -12.50 9.21
C GLU A 153 -3.98 -11.59 9.25
N GLU A 154 -5.12 -12.22 9.53
CA GLU A 154 -6.33 -11.51 9.91
C GLU A 154 -6.17 -11.07 11.37
N ASN A 155 -5.91 -9.80 11.60
CA ASN A 155 -5.98 -9.26 12.95
C ASN A 155 -7.42 -8.82 13.26
N HIS A 156 -7.86 -9.21 14.46
CA HIS A 156 -9.26 -9.41 14.79
C HIS A 156 -10.02 -8.11 15.08
N LYS A 157 -11.10 -7.92 14.30
CA LYS A 157 -12.39 -7.29 14.63
C LYS A 157 -12.35 -5.98 15.41
N LEU A 158 -12.43 -4.87 14.67
CA LEU A 158 -13.03 -3.64 15.18
C LEU A 158 -14.52 -3.92 15.42
N SER A 159 -15.08 -3.54 16.57
CA SER A 159 -16.47 -3.89 16.94
C SER A 159 -17.38 -2.68 17.04
N VAL A 160 -18.59 -2.82 16.51
CA VAL A 160 -19.70 -1.87 16.58
C VAL A 160 -20.89 -2.61 17.19
N ASN A 161 -21.41 -2.12 18.31
CA ASN A 161 -22.49 -2.79 19.06
C ASN A 161 -22.23 -4.28 19.29
N GLU A 162 -21.01 -4.64 19.72
CA GLU A 162 -20.59 -6.04 19.95
C GLU A 162 -20.56 -6.92 18.68
N GLN A 163 -20.68 -6.33 17.48
CA GLN A 163 -20.61 -7.00 16.17
C GLN A 163 -19.41 -6.48 15.36
N GLY A 164 -18.83 -7.30 14.47
CA GLY A 164 -17.62 -6.92 13.73
C GLY A 164 -17.87 -5.83 12.68
N ALA A 165 -17.18 -4.70 12.78
CA ALA A 165 -17.14 -3.61 11.80
C ALA A 165 -16.14 -3.89 10.66
N GLY A 166 -15.10 -4.68 10.91
CA GLY A 166 -14.09 -5.03 9.91
C GLY A 166 -12.81 -5.59 10.55
N TYR A 167 -11.76 -5.75 9.76
CA TYR A 167 -10.51 -6.40 10.15
C TYR A 167 -9.31 -5.60 9.66
N ILE A 168 -8.20 -5.72 10.39
CA ILE A 168 -6.89 -5.24 9.96
C ILE A 168 -6.17 -6.43 9.35
N VAL A 169 -5.85 -6.36 8.06
CA VAL A 169 -5.14 -7.43 7.35
C VAL A 169 -3.67 -7.08 7.23
N ARG A 170 -2.81 -8.02 7.60
CA ARG A 170 -1.36 -7.93 7.41
C ARG A 170 -0.92 -8.96 6.36
N MET A 171 -0.16 -8.50 5.38
CA MET A 171 0.42 -9.32 4.34
C MET A 171 1.93 -9.07 4.26
N SER A 172 2.73 -10.09 4.55
CA SER A 172 4.19 -10.03 4.48
C SER A 172 4.69 -10.60 3.14
N ASN A 173 5.88 -10.21 2.69
CA ASN A 173 6.58 -10.87 1.60
C ASN A 173 8.06 -11.00 1.92
N ALA A 174 8.45 -12.13 2.49
CA ALA A 174 9.86 -12.42 2.81
C ALA A 174 10.68 -12.93 1.60
N ALA A 175 10.09 -13.07 0.41
CA ALA A 175 10.80 -13.56 -0.76
C ALA A 175 11.50 -12.41 -1.52
N GLU A 176 12.52 -12.76 -2.30
CA GLU A 176 13.24 -11.83 -3.20
C GLU A 176 12.43 -11.48 -4.48
N LYS A 177 11.14 -11.79 -4.51
CA LYS A 177 10.27 -11.60 -5.69
C LYS A 177 9.19 -10.58 -5.39
N LEU A 178 8.77 -9.84 -6.42
CA LEU A 178 7.61 -8.98 -6.33
C LEU A 178 6.34 -9.81 -6.56
N TYR A 179 5.34 -9.61 -5.71
CA TYR A 179 4.00 -10.16 -5.93
C TYR A 179 3.01 -9.03 -6.11
N ILE A 180 2.09 -9.20 -7.06
CA ILE A 180 0.96 -8.31 -7.22
C ILE A 180 -0.30 -9.16 -7.17
N CYS A 181 -1.13 -8.92 -6.16
CA CYS A 181 -2.32 -9.71 -5.85
C CYS A 181 -3.56 -8.83 -5.88
N GLY A 182 -4.62 -9.31 -6.52
CA GLY A 182 -5.95 -8.72 -6.37
C GLY A 182 -6.51 -9.06 -5.00
N ILE A 183 -7.12 -8.07 -4.36
CA ILE A 183 -7.85 -8.20 -3.12
C ILE A 183 -9.31 -7.87 -3.41
N ASP A 184 -10.16 -8.86 -3.18
CA ASP A 184 -11.60 -8.74 -3.34
C ASP A 184 -12.27 -8.83 -1.97
N THR A 185 -13.22 -7.93 -1.72
CA THR A 185 -13.94 -7.84 -0.46
C THR A 185 -15.44 -7.74 -0.73
N ASP A 186 -16.27 -8.13 0.24
CA ASP A 186 -17.73 -7.99 0.11
C ASP A 186 -18.19 -6.52 0.12
N ASN A 187 -17.33 -5.58 0.54
CA ASN A 187 -17.64 -4.17 0.68
C ASN A 187 -17.22 -3.31 -0.53
N THR A 188 -16.29 -3.79 -1.34
CA THR A 188 -15.77 -3.08 -2.52
C THR A 188 -16.27 -3.70 -3.82
N SER A 189 -16.54 -2.87 -4.83
CA SER A 189 -16.94 -3.37 -6.16
C SER A 189 -15.75 -3.72 -7.05
N ASP A 190 -14.61 -3.07 -6.80
CA ASP A 190 -13.43 -3.15 -7.63
C ASP A 190 -12.25 -3.72 -6.84
N THR A 191 -11.45 -4.52 -7.54
CA THR A 191 -10.29 -5.22 -6.99
C THR A 191 -9.16 -4.25 -6.66
N LEU A 192 -8.63 -4.33 -5.44
CA LEU A 192 -7.39 -3.66 -5.04
C LEU A 192 -6.19 -4.53 -5.43
N TYR A 193 -5.36 -4.07 -6.37
CA TYR A 193 -4.12 -4.78 -6.72
C TYR A 193 -2.98 -4.38 -5.79
N LEU A 194 -2.82 -5.08 -4.66
CA LEU A 194 -1.72 -4.86 -3.73
C LEU A 194 -0.36 -5.22 -4.34
N VAL A 195 0.63 -4.38 -4.07
CA VAL A 195 2.03 -4.52 -4.50
C VAL A 195 2.85 -4.99 -3.31
N LEU A 196 3.05 -6.30 -3.19
CA LEU A 196 3.81 -6.91 -2.10
C LEU A 196 5.29 -6.96 -2.47
N MET A 197 6.03 -5.94 -2.02
CA MET A 197 7.45 -5.77 -2.32
C MET A 197 8.32 -6.80 -1.58
N PRO A 198 9.48 -7.20 -2.12
CA PRO A 198 10.45 -8.03 -1.41
C PRO A 198 10.82 -7.47 -0.04
N ASP A 199 10.93 -8.36 0.95
CA ASP A 199 11.19 -8.09 2.37
C ASP A 199 10.19 -7.12 3.03
N ASN A 200 9.03 -6.82 2.44
CA ASN A 200 8.12 -5.79 2.93
C ASN A 200 6.86 -6.37 3.57
N MET A 201 6.23 -5.58 4.44
CA MET A 201 4.91 -5.86 4.99
C MET A 201 3.92 -4.74 4.69
N GLN A 202 2.69 -5.17 4.39
CA GLN A 202 1.56 -4.38 3.95
C GLN A 202 0.44 -4.53 4.98
N THR A 203 -0.12 -3.41 5.44
CA THR A 203 -1.20 -3.39 6.44
C THR A 203 -2.31 -2.49 5.94
N PHE A 204 -3.53 -3.02 5.90
CA PHE A 204 -4.70 -2.32 5.36
C PHE A 204 -5.98 -2.81 6.04
N HIS A 205 -7.05 -2.01 5.90
CA HIS A 205 -8.35 -2.29 6.50
C HIS A 205 -9.28 -2.94 5.50
N ILE A 206 -10.12 -3.86 6.00
CA ILE A 206 -11.26 -4.41 5.24
C ILE A 206 -12.50 -4.27 6.09
N MET A 207 -13.47 -3.52 5.58
CA MET A 207 -14.72 -3.29 6.29
C MET A 207 -15.74 -4.39 6.00
N ALA A 208 -16.61 -4.69 6.97
CA ALA A 208 -17.81 -5.45 6.71
C ALA A 208 -18.78 -4.68 5.80
N ASP A 209 -19.65 -5.40 5.09
CA ASP A 209 -20.72 -4.77 4.32
C ASP A 209 -21.76 -4.08 5.24
N LYS A 210 -22.71 -3.37 4.64
CA LYS A 210 -23.78 -2.68 5.37
C LYS A 210 -24.66 -3.57 6.26
N LYS A 211 -24.59 -4.89 6.10
CA LYS A 211 -25.32 -5.89 6.89
C LYS A 211 -24.42 -6.62 7.89
N GLY A 212 -23.16 -6.21 8.03
CA GLY A 212 -22.18 -6.85 8.90
C GLY A 212 -21.60 -8.16 8.35
N ASN A 213 -21.80 -8.46 7.06
CA ASN A 213 -21.14 -9.60 6.44
C ASN A 213 -19.70 -9.26 6.10
N PHE A 214 -18.82 -10.24 6.19
CA PHE A 214 -17.42 -10.09 5.85
C PHE A 214 -17.01 -11.16 4.85
N GLY A 215 -16.37 -10.71 3.78
CA GLY A 215 -15.73 -11.55 2.79
C GLY A 215 -14.41 -10.91 2.39
N PHE A 216 -13.38 -11.72 2.36
CA PHE A 216 -12.04 -11.37 1.88
C PHE A 216 -11.50 -12.54 1.08
N SER A 217 -10.94 -12.26 -0.08
CA SER A 217 -10.18 -13.24 -0.84
C SER A 217 -9.06 -12.58 -1.64
N THR A 218 -8.02 -13.35 -1.89
CA THR A 218 -6.95 -12.95 -2.80
C THR A 218 -7.10 -13.65 -4.13
N THR A 219 -7.04 -12.88 -5.21
CA THR A 219 -7.24 -13.36 -6.57
C THR A 219 -6.11 -12.87 -7.48
N GLY A 220 -5.88 -13.55 -8.61
CA GLY A 220 -4.96 -13.09 -9.65
C GLY A 220 -3.49 -12.86 -9.25
N CYS A 221 -3.03 -13.44 -8.14
CA CYS A 221 -1.66 -13.25 -7.63
C CYS A 221 -0.60 -13.62 -8.66
N SER A 222 0.15 -12.61 -9.10
CA SER A 222 1.18 -12.72 -10.12
C SER A 222 2.57 -12.49 -9.52
N VAL A 223 3.52 -13.37 -9.85
CA VAL A 223 4.89 -13.33 -9.33
C VAL A 223 5.85 -12.80 -10.40
N PHE A 224 6.62 -11.78 -10.05
CA PHE A 224 7.59 -11.13 -10.92
C PHE A 224 9.00 -11.23 -10.31
N SER A 225 9.86 -12.01 -10.96
CA SER A 225 11.29 -12.01 -10.63
C SER A 225 11.95 -10.78 -11.26
N LEU A 226 12.71 -10.02 -10.46
CA LEU A 226 13.29 -8.73 -10.86
C LEU A 226 14.41 -8.88 -11.90
N ASP A 227 15.09 -10.02 -11.90
CA ASP A 227 16.16 -10.39 -12.86
C ASP A 227 15.66 -10.56 -14.30
N LEU A 228 14.37 -10.87 -14.48
CA LEU A 228 13.74 -11.03 -15.80
C LEU A 228 13.38 -9.68 -16.46
N GLY A 229 13.37 -8.59 -15.69
CA GLY A 229 13.24 -7.22 -16.21
C GLY A 229 11.90 -6.92 -16.89
N TYR A 230 10.78 -7.44 -16.39
CA TYR A 230 9.44 -7.22 -16.95
C TYR A 230 9.11 -5.73 -17.14
N THR A 231 8.56 -5.37 -18.29
CA THR A 231 8.00 -4.05 -18.55
C THR A 231 6.65 -3.86 -17.85
N ILE A 232 6.25 -2.63 -17.56
CA ILE A 232 4.91 -2.32 -17.04
C ILE A 232 3.83 -2.85 -17.97
N LYS A 233 4.03 -2.81 -19.29
CA LYS A 233 3.10 -3.42 -20.25
C LYS A 233 2.90 -4.92 -19.98
N GLU A 234 3.99 -5.66 -19.77
CA GLU A 234 3.93 -7.10 -19.48
C GLU A 234 3.31 -7.40 -18.11
N VAL A 235 3.59 -6.57 -17.10
CA VAL A 235 2.95 -6.65 -15.78
C VAL A 235 1.43 -6.52 -15.93
N LYS A 236 0.96 -5.49 -16.63
CA LYS A 236 -0.48 -5.28 -16.88
C LYS A 236 -1.13 -6.44 -17.60
N GLN A 237 -0.50 -6.92 -18.68
CA GLN A 237 -1.04 -8.03 -19.46
C GLN A 237 -1.18 -9.29 -18.59
N ARG A 238 -0.16 -9.60 -17.79
CA ARG A 238 -0.18 -10.77 -16.92
C ARG A 238 -1.26 -10.69 -15.82
N LEU A 239 -1.49 -9.49 -15.26
CA LEU A 239 -2.58 -9.29 -14.31
C LEU A 239 -3.94 -9.48 -14.95
N ILE A 240 -4.14 -9.00 -16.18
CA ILE A 240 -5.38 -9.23 -16.95
C ILE A 240 -5.57 -10.72 -17.23
N ASP A 241 -4.53 -11.40 -17.72
CA ASP A 241 -4.58 -12.82 -18.08
C ASP A 241 -4.90 -13.72 -16.87
N ASN A 242 -4.44 -13.33 -15.67
CA ASN A 242 -4.68 -14.04 -14.41
C ASN A 242 -5.95 -13.60 -13.67
N SER A 243 -6.67 -12.60 -14.17
CA SER A 243 -7.97 -12.15 -13.62
C SER A 243 -9.17 -12.87 -14.26
N ILE A 244 -8.92 -13.82 -15.18
CA ILE A 244 -9.91 -14.67 -15.89
C ILE A 244 -9.77 -16.11 -15.41
#